data_AF-A0A0M2LIQ0-F1
#
_entry.id   AF-A0A0M2LIQ0-F1
#
_cell.length_a   1.000
_cell.length_b   1.000
_cell.length_c   1.000
_cell.angle_alpha   90.00
_cell.angle_beta   90.00
_cell.angle_gamma   90.00
#
_symmetry.space_group_name_H-M   'P 1'
#
loop_
_entity.id
_entity.type
_entity.pdbx_description
1 polymer ?
#
loop_
_entity_poly.entity_id
_entity_poly.type
_entity_poly.pdbx_seq_one_letter_code
_entity_poly.pdbx_strand_id
1 'polypeptide(L)'
;MTYDLIIVGGGIGGSALAATMARAGRSVLLLEKTTVYEDKVRGEWIAPWGVTETKRLGLYDTLVAAGGHHLTSHVTYDETRDPAAAEAAAMPLGMFAPDVPGPLCLRHPVHCQTLFDTAAASGATAHRGVTITSITLGASPAVSYLLDGAEHTARAPLIVGAEGRQSGVRRAAGLTLHQDKPHHWFAGLLVDGVAGWDDTRQAIGTEDDFGFLAFPQGQERMRVYGGWSLADTKRFAGKDGPTRFLEAFRMKSAPHNEAIAGGTPASPLFAYYNNSSAAQRPYAPGAVLVGDAAGWNDPILGLGLSITYRDVRLVSDILKETAPGNAPDFRPYAEERAERMRRLRIAAEMQATLDMEFGEAARARRHRYYEASAADPMLGLHGVATLAGPEAVPAEIFEPAHVARVVGA
;
A
#
# COMPACT_ATOMS: atom_id res chain seq x y z
N MET A 1 -18.70 18.84 -21.40
CA MET A 1 -19.72 18.36 -20.43
C MET A 1 -19.34 18.83 -19.04
N THR A 2 -20.32 18.99 -18.14
CA THR A 2 -20.09 19.48 -16.77
C THR A 2 -20.41 18.38 -15.77
N TYR A 3 -19.54 18.23 -14.78
CA TYR A 3 -19.62 17.24 -13.69
C TYR A 3 -19.42 17.95 -12.35
N ASP A 4 -19.81 17.32 -11.26
CA ASP A 4 -19.47 17.78 -9.91
C ASP A 4 -18.00 17.45 -9.58
N LEU A 5 -17.51 16.33 -10.13
CA LEU A 5 -16.18 15.80 -9.85
C LEU A 5 -15.59 15.11 -11.09
N ILE A 6 -14.34 15.43 -11.43
CA ILE A 6 -13.55 14.65 -12.38
C ILE A 6 -12.45 13.93 -11.61
N ILE A 7 -12.34 12.61 -11.79
CA ILE A 7 -11.31 11.79 -11.18
C ILE A 7 -10.42 11.25 -12.30
N VAL A 8 -9.12 11.57 -12.22
CA VAL A 8 -8.12 11.09 -13.17
C VAL A 8 -7.38 9.91 -12.54
N GLY A 9 -7.43 8.76 -13.20
CA GLY A 9 -6.93 7.46 -12.73
C GLY A 9 -8.04 6.59 -12.15
N GLY A 10 -8.36 5.49 -12.82
CA GLY A 10 -9.32 4.47 -12.39
C GLY A 10 -8.66 3.27 -11.71
N GLY A 11 -7.56 3.47 -10.99
CA GLY A 11 -7.05 2.49 -10.03
C GLY A 11 -7.90 2.44 -8.76
N ILE A 12 -7.42 1.74 -7.73
CA ILE A 12 -8.17 1.52 -6.47
C ILE A 12 -8.69 2.82 -5.85
N GLY A 13 -7.84 3.82 -5.64
CA GLY A 13 -8.24 5.07 -5.00
C GLY A 13 -9.27 5.88 -5.79
N GLY A 14 -9.06 6.01 -7.10
CA GLY A 14 -9.96 6.78 -7.96
C GLY A 14 -11.32 6.10 -8.12
N SER A 15 -11.32 4.78 -8.34
CA SER A 15 -12.55 4.01 -8.47
C SER A 15 -13.34 3.92 -7.15
N ALA A 16 -12.66 3.75 -6.00
CA ALA A 16 -13.30 3.77 -4.69
C ALA A 16 -13.96 5.13 -4.39
N LEU A 17 -13.27 6.24 -4.70
CA LEU A 17 -13.83 7.58 -4.55
C LEU A 17 -15.01 7.82 -5.52
N ALA A 18 -14.87 7.39 -6.77
CA ALA A 18 -15.93 7.51 -7.78
C ALA A 18 -17.20 6.79 -7.33
N ALA A 19 -17.08 5.53 -6.90
CA ALA A 19 -18.21 4.76 -6.37
C ALA A 19 -18.86 5.45 -5.16
N THR A 20 -18.03 5.91 -4.21
CA THR A 20 -18.52 6.57 -2.98
C THR A 20 -19.27 7.86 -3.29
N MET A 21 -18.73 8.71 -4.17
CA MET A 21 -19.35 9.99 -4.52
C MET A 21 -20.56 9.84 -5.44
N ALA A 22 -20.56 8.86 -6.35
CA ALA A 22 -21.72 8.55 -7.18
C ALA A 22 -22.89 8.03 -6.33
N ARG A 23 -22.64 7.15 -5.34
CA ARG A 23 -23.66 6.74 -4.34
C ARG A 23 -24.18 7.90 -3.51
N ALA A 24 -23.38 8.94 -3.30
CA ALA A 24 -23.79 10.18 -2.65
C ALA A 24 -24.54 11.14 -3.59
N GLY A 25 -24.90 10.71 -4.80
CA GLY A 25 -25.69 11.48 -5.77
C GLY A 25 -24.90 12.53 -6.55
N ARG A 26 -23.56 12.51 -6.52
CA ARG A 26 -22.74 13.43 -7.31
C ARG A 26 -22.60 12.94 -8.75
N SER A 27 -22.58 13.88 -9.69
CA SER A 27 -22.19 13.61 -11.08
C SER A 27 -20.68 13.47 -11.19
N VAL A 28 -20.19 12.24 -11.39
CA VAL A 28 -18.75 11.90 -11.40
C VAL A 28 -18.30 11.43 -12.77
N LEU A 29 -17.20 11.99 -13.27
CA LEU A 29 -16.45 11.46 -14.41
C LEU A 29 -15.18 10.75 -13.91
N LEU A 30 -15.03 9.47 -14.24
CA LEU A 30 -13.83 8.68 -13.95
C LEU A 30 -13.08 8.36 -15.24
N LEU A 31 -11.81 8.75 -15.32
CA LEU A 31 -10.98 8.57 -16.52
C LEU A 31 -9.80 7.63 -16.23
N GLU A 32 -9.73 6.51 -16.93
CA GLU A 32 -8.66 5.52 -16.82
C GLU A 32 -7.94 5.31 -18.14
N LYS A 33 -6.61 5.29 -18.09
CA LYS A 33 -5.75 5.14 -19.27
C LYS A 33 -5.76 3.70 -19.81
N THR A 34 -5.70 2.72 -18.93
CA THR A 34 -5.57 1.31 -19.30
C THR A 34 -6.92 0.72 -19.72
N THR A 35 -6.89 -0.20 -20.67
CA THR A 35 -8.06 -1.00 -21.06
C THR A 35 -8.16 -2.33 -20.31
N VAL A 36 -7.05 -2.79 -19.71
CA VAL A 36 -6.94 -3.97 -18.86
C VAL A 36 -6.00 -3.66 -17.69
N TYR A 37 -6.28 -4.19 -16.50
CA TYR A 37 -5.36 -4.10 -15.37
C TYR A 37 -4.39 -5.27 -15.37
N GLU A 38 -3.10 -4.98 -15.38
CA GLU A 38 -2.03 -5.98 -15.33
C GLU A 38 -1.46 -6.12 -13.92
N ASP A 39 -1.01 -7.32 -13.57
CA ASP A 39 -0.28 -7.56 -12.33
C ASP A 39 1.15 -7.02 -12.46
N LYS A 40 1.51 -6.08 -11.57
CA LYS A 40 2.83 -5.46 -11.49
C LYS A 40 3.40 -5.54 -10.07
N VAL A 41 3.01 -6.55 -9.29
CA VAL A 41 3.54 -6.83 -7.95
C VAL A 41 3.40 -5.62 -7.01
N ARG A 42 2.16 -5.29 -6.65
CA ARG A 42 1.87 -4.15 -5.77
C ARG A 42 0.45 -4.26 -5.22
N GLY A 43 0.25 -3.71 -4.02
CA GLY A 43 -1.08 -3.41 -3.50
C GLY A 43 -2.05 -4.58 -3.52
N GLU A 44 -1.75 -5.60 -2.69
CA GLU A 44 -2.58 -6.80 -2.52
C GLU A 44 -2.90 -7.13 -1.06
N TRP A 45 -2.49 -6.26 -0.14
CA TRP A 45 -2.62 -6.44 1.29
C TRP A 45 -3.14 -5.13 1.89
N ILE A 46 -4.23 -5.22 2.65
CA ILE A 46 -4.86 -4.11 3.34
C ILE A 46 -4.76 -4.38 4.83
N ALA A 47 -4.00 -3.55 5.55
CA ALA A 47 -3.88 -3.64 7.01
C ALA A 47 -5.25 -3.62 7.71
N PRO A 48 -5.39 -4.18 8.92
CA PRO A 48 -6.65 -4.17 9.67
C PRO A 48 -7.30 -2.79 9.78
N TRP A 49 -6.52 -1.73 10.06
CA TRP A 49 -7.05 -0.36 10.07
C TRP A 49 -7.54 0.12 8.69
N GLY A 50 -6.89 -0.31 7.60
CA GLY A 50 -7.36 -0.05 6.24
C GLY A 50 -8.64 -0.81 5.90
N VAL A 51 -8.82 -2.04 6.42
CA VAL A 51 -10.07 -2.81 6.27
C VAL A 51 -11.23 -2.04 6.92
N THR A 52 -11.02 -1.46 8.10
CA THR A 52 -12.02 -0.58 8.74
C THR A 52 -12.43 0.58 7.83
N GLU A 53 -11.50 1.17 7.09
CA GLU A 53 -11.81 2.22 6.12
C GLU A 53 -12.65 1.69 4.94
N THR A 54 -12.37 0.49 4.43
CA THR A 54 -13.21 -0.14 3.39
C THR A 54 -14.64 -0.39 3.87
N LYS A 55 -14.83 -0.74 5.16
CA LYS A 55 -16.15 -0.91 5.77
C LYS A 55 -16.88 0.43 5.87
N ARG A 56 -16.20 1.49 6.34
CA ARG A 56 -16.76 2.86 6.42
C ARG A 56 -17.20 3.40 5.05
N LEU A 57 -16.51 3.01 3.99
CA LEU A 57 -16.84 3.37 2.61
C LEU A 57 -17.95 2.51 1.98
N GLY A 58 -18.37 1.43 2.66
CA GLY A 58 -19.32 0.46 2.12
C GLY A 58 -18.76 -0.32 0.94
N LEU A 59 -17.46 -0.62 0.95
CA LEU A 59 -16.75 -1.36 -0.12
C LEU A 59 -16.25 -2.74 0.34
N TYR A 60 -16.25 -3.01 1.64
CA TYR A 60 -15.73 -4.26 2.21
C TYR A 60 -16.37 -5.52 1.59
N ASP A 61 -17.70 -5.62 1.63
CA ASP A 61 -18.42 -6.81 1.13
C ASP A 61 -18.18 -7.02 -0.37
N THR A 62 -18.06 -5.94 -1.14
CA THR A 62 -17.72 -5.98 -2.56
C THR A 62 -16.34 -6.60 -2.79
N LEU A 63 -15.35 -6.25 -1.97
CA LEU A 63 -13.99 -6.79 -2.08
C LEU A 63 -13.94 -8.27 -1.65
N VAL A 64 -14.65 -8.64 -0.59
CA VAL A 64 -14.77 -10.04 -0.14
C VAL A 64 -15.44 -10.89 -1.23
N ALA A 65 -16.55 -10.42 -1.80
CA ALA A 65 -17.26 -11.11 -2.88
C ALA A 65 -16.40 -11.28 -4.15
N ALA A 66 -15.43 -10.39 -4.38
CA ALA A 66 -14.47 -10.48 -5.48
C ALA A 66 -13.33 -11.49 -5.22
N GLY A 67 -13.39 -12.26 -4.12
CA GLY A 67 -12.37 -13.22 -3.73
C GLY A 67 -11.36 -12.68 -2.72
N GLY A 68 -11.68 -11.59 -2.03
CA GLY A 68 -10.85 -11.09 -0.93
C GLY A 68 -10.90 -12.02 0.27
N HIS A 69 -9.74 -12.35 0.85
CA HIS A 69 -9.61 -13.26 1.98
C HIS A 69 -8.75 -12.66 3.09
N HIS A 70 -9.00 -13.08 4.32
CA HIS A 70 -8.25 -12.59 5.47
C HIS A 70 -7.05 -13.47 5.81
N LEU A 71 -5.97 -12.81 6.21
CA LEU A 71 -4.89 -13.46 6.95
C LEU A 71 -5.17 -13.30 8.45
N THR A 72 -5.08 -14.39 9.21
CA THR A 72 -5.45 -14.41 10.64
C THR A 72 -4.24 -14.53 11.56
N SER A 73 -3.07 -14.87 11.03
CA SER A 73 -1.86 -15.04 11.83
C SER A 73 -0.60 -14.48 11.16
N HIS A 74 0.35 -14.07 11.98
CA HIS A 74 1.67 -13.61 11.54
C HIS A 74 2.79 -14.32 12.29
N VAL A 75 3.83 -14.71 11.56
CA VAL A 75 5.08 -15.19 12.15
C VAL A 75 6.23 -14.30 11.69
N THR A 76 7.03 -13.84 12.64
CA THR A 76 8.30 -13.15 12.38
C THR A 76 9.45 -14.11 12.58
N TYR A 77 10.22 -14.35 11.53
CA TYR A 77 11.42 -15.17 11.54
C TYR A 77 12.67 -14.31 11.57
N ASP A 78 13.73 -14.84 12.15
CA ASP A 78 15.04 -14.23 12.11
C ASP A 78 16.12 -15.28 12.37
N GLU A 79 17.27 -15.15 11.71
CA GLU A 79 18.44 -16.04 11.91
C GLU A 79 19.01 -16.04 13.34
N THR A 80 18.61 -15.09 14.19
CA THR A 80 19.00 -15.03 15.60
C THR A 80 17.99 -15.70 16.54
N ARG A 81 16.89 -16.25 16.00
CA ARG A 81 15.81 -16.89 16.75
C ARG A 81 15.70 -18.37 16.39
N ASP A 82 15.29 -19.19 17.35
CA ASP A 82 14.92 -20.57 17.09
C ASP A 82 13.62 -20.61 16.25
N PRO A 83 13.62 -21.25 15.07
CA PRO A 83 12.43 -21.38 14.23
C PRO A 83 11.22 -21.95 14.98
N ALA A 84 11.43 -22.94 15.86
CA ALA A 84 10.33 -23.55 16.60
C ALA A 84 9.71 -22.57 17.62
N ALA A 85 10.55 -21.73 18.24
CA ALA A 85 10.08 -20.66 19.12
C ALA A 85 9.35 -19.55 18.36
N ALA A 86 9.79 -19.22 17.14
CA ALA A 86 9.10 -18.26 16.28
C ALA A 86 7.70 -18.76 15.90
N GLU A 87 7.59 -20.03 15.51
CA GLU A 87 6.33 -20.72 15.22
C GLU A 87 5.37 -20.73 16.42
N ALA A 88 5.87 -21.06 17.61
CA ALA A 88 5.09 -21.05 18.84
C ALA A 88 4.62 -19.63 19.24
N ALA A 89 5.28 -18.59 18.75
CA ALA A 89 4.97 -17.18 19.01
C ALA A 89 4.13 -16.52 17.90
N ALA A 90 3.42 -17.31 17.07
CA ALA A 90 2.54 -16.79 16.03
C ALA A 90 1.54 -15.78 16.61
N MET A 91 1.51 -14.58 16.03
CA MET A 91 0.71 -13.46 16.50
C MET A 91 -0.67 -13.48 15.82
N PRO A 92 -1.78 -13.51 16.59
CA PRO A 92 -3.12 -13.40 16.02
C PRO A 92 -3.36 -12.00 15.46
N LEU A 93 -3.79 -11.88 14.20
CA LEU A 93 -3.97 -10.59 13.53
C LEU A 93 -5.34 -9.93 13.79
N GLY A 94 -6.31 -10.69 14.29
CA GLY A 94 -7.64 -10.17 14.65
C GLY A 94 -7.66 -9.24 15.86
N MET A 95 -6.53 -9.07 16.55
CA MET A 95 -6.44 -8.20 17.73
C MET A 95 -6.26 -6.70 17.40
N PHE A 96 -5.93 -6.37 16.16
CA PHE A 96 -5.51 -5.00 15.77
C PHE A 96 -6.64 -4.06 15.36
N ALA A 97 -7.83 -4.59 15.08
CA ALA A 97 -9.01 -3.78 14.80
C ALA A 97 -10.29 -4.55 15.17
N PRO A 98 -11.27 -3.91 15.84
CA PRO A 98 -12.55 -4.54 16.15
C PRO A 98 -13.25 -5.06 14.90
N ASP A 99 -13.84 -6.25 15.01
CA ASP A 99 -14.60 -6.92 13.94
C ASP A 99 -13.82 -7.18 12.64
N VAL A 100 -12.49 -7.08 12.66
CA VAL A 100 -11.63 -7.33 11.51
C VAL A 100 -10.77 -8.57 11.81
N PRO A 101 -10.95 -9.70 11.11
CA PRO A 101 -10.18 -10.93 11.37
C PRO A 101 -8.67 -10.79 11.18
N GLY A 102 -8.25 -9.78 10.42
CA GLY A 102 -6.86 -9.42 10.14
C GLY A 102 -6.78 -8.65 8.82
N PRO A 103 -5.61 -8.58 8.18
CA PRO A 103 -5.47 -7.95 6.88
C PRO A 103 -6.36 -8.60 5.83
N LEU A 104 -6.88 -7.82 4.88
CA LEU A 104 -7.60 -8.33 3.72
C LEU A 104 -6.65 -8.38 2.51
N CYS A 105 -6.53 -9.56 1.90
CA CYS A 105 -5.75 -9.77 0.71
C CYS A 105 -6.63 -9.90 -0.53
N LEU A 106 -6.22 -9.28 -1.63
CA LEU A 106 -6.88 -9.41 -2.93
C LEU A 106 -5.90 -9.06 -4.04
N ARG A 107 -5.85 -9.89 -5.09
CA ARG A 107 -5.01 -9.64 -6.26
C ARG A 107 -5.28 -8.27 -6.87
N HIS A 108 -4.21 -7.54 -7.16
CA HIS A 108 -4.31 -6.12 -7.55
C HIS A 108 -5.15 -5.86 -8.80
N PRO A 109 -5.03 -6.65 -9.90
CA PRO A 109 -5.89 -6.47 -11.08
C PRO A 109 -7.37 -6.69 -10.78
N VAL A 110 -7.69 -7.70 -9.96
CA VAL A 110 -9.08 -8.02 -9.56
C VAL A 110 -9.64 -6.89 -8.71
N HIS A 111 -8.84 -6.37 -7.78
CA HIS A 111 -9.19 -5.23 -6.94
C HIS A 111 -9.50 -3.98 -7.78
N CYS A 112 -8.62 -3.60 -8.70
CA CYS A 112 -8.83 -2.47 -9.61
C CYS A 112 -10.10 -2.64 -10.45
N GLN A 113 -10.27 -3.80 -11.08
CA GLN A 113 -11.43 -4.08 -11.94
C GLN A 113 -12.74 -4.04 -11.15
N THR A 114 -12.78 -4.71 -10.00
CA THR A 114 -13.95 -4.75 -9.10
C THR A 114 -14.42 -3.36 -8.73
N LEU A 115 -13.49 -2.48 -8.33
CA LEU A 115 -13.85 -1.12 -7.94
C LEU A 115 -14.24 -0.26 -9.13
N PHE A 116 -13.59 -0.42 -10.29
CA PHE A 116 -13.96 0.32 -11.50
C PHE A 116 -15.40 -0.03 -11.93
N ASP A 117 -15.75 -1.31 -11.92
CA ASP A 117 -17.10 -1.78 -12.22
C ASP A 117 -18.11 -1.31 -11.17
N THR A 118 -17.70 -1.30 -9.89
CA THR A 118 -18.52 -0.77 -8.79
C THR A 118 -18.79 0.73 -8.96
N ALA A 119 -17.81 1.50 -9.44
CA ALA A 119 -17.98 2.93 -9.71
C ALA A 119 -19.01 3.17 -10.82
N ALA A 120 -18.90 2.44 -11.93
CA ALA A 120 -19.86 2.51 -13.02
C ALA A 120 -21.27 2.09 -12.57
N ALA A 121 -21.38 0.97 -11.84
CA ALA A 121 -22.65 0.48 -11.29
C ALA A 121 -23.27 1.43 -10.26
N SER A 122 -22.45 2.24 -9.58
CA SER A 122 -22.89 3.27 -8.65
C SER A 122 -23.36 4.56 -9.33
N GLY A 123 -23.25 4.66 -10.67
CA GLY A 123 -23.71 5.79 -11.47
C GLY A 123 -22.62 6.75 -11.94
N ALA A 124 -21.34 6.45 -11.74
CA ALA A 124 -20.26 7.26 -12.32
C ALA A 124 -20.16 7.06 -13.84
N THR A 125 -19.93 8.14 -14.59
CA THR A 125 -19.52 8.04 -15.99
C THR A 125 -18.05 7.59 -16.01
N ALA A 126 -17.81 6.31 -16.27
CA ALA A 126 -16.48 5.71 -16.24
C ALA A 126 -15.98 5.37 -17.64
N HIS A 127 -14.80 5.90 -18.02
CA HIS A 127 -14.17 5.65 -19.31
C HIS A 127 -12.79 5.02 -19.15
N ARG A 128 -12.48 4.06 -20.02
CA ARG A 128 -11.16 3.41 -20.16
C ARG A 128 -10.51 3.76 -21.48
N GLY A 129 -9.22 3.50 -21.62
CA GLY A 129 -8.47 3.82 -22.84
C GLY A 129 -8.25 5.33 -23.03
N VAL A 130 -8.40 6.11 -21.96
CA VAL A 130 -8.38 7.57 -22.03
C VAL A 130 -6.94 8.10 -22.07
N THR A 131 -6.65 8.99 -23.01
CA THR A 131 -5.40 9.75 -23.01
C THR A 131 -5.66 11.20 -22.62
N ILE A 132 -5.22 11.61 -21.44
CA ILE A 132 -5.31 13.00 -20.99
C ILE A 132 -4.36 13.87 -21.83
N THR A 133 -4.87 14.92 -22.46
CA THR A 133 -4.09 15.84 -23.29
C THR A 133 -3.81 17.15 -22.56
N SER A 134 -4.73 17.61 -21.70
CA SER A 134 -4.51 18.80 -20.88
C SER A 134 -5.27 18.74 -19.55
N ILE A 135 -4.70 19.38 -18.53
CA ILE A 135 -5.32 19.59 -17.23
C ILE A 135 -5.17 21.07 -16.89
N THR A 136 -6.30 21.75 -16.69
CA THR A 136 -6.36 23.13 -16.21
C THR A 136 -6.97 23.14 -14.81
N LEU A 137 -6.34 23.82 -13.87
CA LEU A 137 -6.79 23.96 -12.48
C LEU A 137 -7.17 25.42 -12.16
N GLY A 138 -7.50 25.72 -10.91
CA GLY A 138 -7.83 27.08 -10.46
C GLY A 138 -9.33 27.39 -10.52
N ALA A 139 -9.68 28.59 -10.99
CA ALA A 139 -11.06 29.10 -10.95
C ALA A 139 -12.02 28.40 -11.92
N SER A 140 -11.52 27.70 -12.94
CA SER A 140 -12.34 26.98 -13.92
C SER A 140 -11.67 25.68 -14.35
N PRO A 141 -11.63 24.67 -13.46
CA PRO A 141 -10.93 23.43 -13.74
C PRO A 141 -11.53 22.68 -14.94
N ALA A 142 -10.67 22.10 -15.75
CA ALA A 142 -11.05 21.34 -16.93
C ALA A 142 -10.02 20.27 -17.25
N VAL A 143 -10.50 19.17 -17.83
CA VAL A 143 -9.65 18.10 -18.35
C VAL A 143 -10.03 17.87 -19.82
N SER A 144 -9.05 17.99 -20.71
CA SER A 144 -9.18 17.57 -22.10
C SER A 144 -8.54 16.20 -22.28
N TYR A 145 -9.20 15.35 -23.05
CA TYR A 145 -8.78 13.97 -23.22
C TYR A 145 -9.24 13.38 -24.56
N LEU A 146 -8.52 12.37 -25.03
CA LEU A 146 -8.88 11.55 -26.18
C LEU A 146 -9.57 10.27 -25.69
N LEU A 147 -10.67 9.91 -26.34
CA LEU A 147 -11.38 8.65 -26.18
C LEU A 147 -11.80 8.18 -27.58
N ASP A 148 -11.43 6.96 -27.95
CA ASP A 148 -11.73 6.37 -29.28
C ASP A 148 -11.34 7.28 -30.47
N GLY A 149 -10.25 8.03 -30.31
CA GLY A 149 -9.74 8.97 -31.32
C GLY A 149 -10.47 10.33 -31.38
N ALA A 150 -11.55 10.51 -30.62
CA ALA A 150 -12.25 11.78 -30.50
C ALA A 150 -11.72 12.61 -29.32
N GLU A 151 -11.66 13.93 -29.50
CA GLU A 151 -11.27 14.86 -28.45
C GLU A 151 -12.49 15.31 -27.65
N HIS A 152 -12.37 15.25 -26.33
CA HIS A 152 -13.39 15.64 -25.37
C HIS A 152 -12.83 16.64 -24.37
N THR A 153 -13.70 17.49 -23.83
CA THR A 153 -13.37 18.36 -22.69
C THR A 153 -14.48 18.30 -21.65
N ALA A 154 -14.09 17.99 -20.42
CA ALA A 154 -14.95 17.97 -19.25
C ALA A 154 -14.55 19.08 -18.28
N ARG A 155 -15.55 19.64 -17.59
CA ARG A 155 -15.38 20.68 -16.57
C ARG A 155 -16.01 20.23 -15.26
N ALA A 156 -15.36 20.55 -14.15
CA ALA A 156 -15.88 20.34 -12.80
C ALA A 156 -15.27 21.37 -11.85
N PRO A 157 -15.95 21.70 -10.73
CA PRO A 157 -15.37 22.57 -9.71
C PRO A 157 -14.14 21.93 -9.03
N LEU A 158 -13.98 20.59 -9.13
CA LEU A 158 -12.87 19.86 -8.54
C LEU A 158 -12.36 18.73 -9.45
N ILE A 159 -11.04 18.62 -9.56
CA ILE A 159 -10.35 17.50 -10.19
C ILE A 159 -9.58 16.71 -9.13
N VAL A 160 -9.77 15.40 -9.08
CA VAL A 160 -9.03 14.50 -8.19
C VAL A 160 -7.91 13.81 -8.95
N GLY A 161 -6.69 13.93 -8.44
CA GLY A 161 -5.55 13.13 -8.90
C GLY A 161 -5.49 11.81 -8.17
N ALA A 162 -5.72 10.71 -8.90
CA ALA A 162 -5.64 9.33 -8.40
C ALA A 162 -4.78 8.42 -9.32
N GLU A 163 -3.92 9.03 -10.16
CA GLU A 163 -3.10 8.36 -11.18
C GLU A 163 -1.80 7.74 -10.63
N GLY A 164 -1.65 7.73 -9.31
CA GLY A 164 -0.48 7.18 -8.62
C GLY A 164 0.80 8.01 -8.77
N ARG A 165 1.95 7.34 -8.69
CA ARG A 165 3.27 7.98 -8.52
C ARG A 165 3.63 8.98 -9.61
N GLN A 166 3.09 8.86 -10.82
CA GLN A 166 3.39 9.75 -11.96
C GLN A 166 2.30 10.79 -12.24
N SER A 167 1.45 11.12 -11.24
CA SER A 167 0.26 11.97 -11.44
C SER A 167 0.49 13.25 -12.23
N GLY A 168 -0.30 13.40 -13.30
CA GLY A 168 -0.41 14.60 -14.11
C GLY A 168 -1.16 15.72 -13.38
N VAL A 169 -2.19 15.38 -12.60
CA VAL A 169 -2.91 16.35 -11.77
C VAL A 169 -1.97 17.00 -10.75
N ARG A 170 -1.13 16.21 -10.06
CA ARG A 170 -0.12 16.74 -9.13
C ARG A 170 0.82 17.73 -9.83
N ARG A 171 1.30 17.37 -11.03
CA ARG A 171 2.19 18.23 -11.82
C ARG A 171 1.51 19.52 -12.24
N ALA A 172 0.27 19.45 -12.72
CA ALA A 172 -0.53 20.62 -13.10
C ALA A 172 -0.81 21.54 -11.90
N ALA A 173 -0.91 20.99 -10.70
CA ALA A 173 -1.06 21.74 -9.45
C ALA A 173 0.24 22.39 -8.94
N GLY A 174 1.39 22.11 -9.57
CA GLY A 174 2.69 22.60 -9.09
C GLY A 174 3.08 22.04 -7.73
N LEU A 175 2.52 20.89 -7.33
CA LEU A 175 2.77 20.28 -6.04
C LEU A 175 4.00 19.38 -6.08
N THR A 176 4.98 19.68 -5.24
CA THR A 176 6.23 18.91 -5.13
C THR A 176 6.10 17.80 -4.09
N LEU A 177 6.68 16.65 -4.40
CA LEU A 177 6.87 15.57 -3.44
C LEU A 177 8.24 15.69 -2.79
N HIS A 178 8.29 15.60 -1.47
CA HIS A 178 9.52 15.35 -0.75
C HIS A 178 9.75 13.85 -0.67
N GLN A 179 10.96 13.41 -0.97
CA GLN A 179 11.36 12.00 -0.94
C GLN A 179 12.56 11.85 -0.02
N ASP A 180 12.57 10.78 0.77
CA ASP A 180 13.78 10.34 1.45
C ASP A 180 14.70 9.57 0.47
N LYS A 181 15.89 9.25 0.95
CA LYS A 181 16.87 8.52 0.16
C LYS A 181 16.46 7.04 0.08
N PRO A 182 16.55 6.42 -1.11
CA PRO A 182 16.44 4.97 -1.23
C PRO A 182 17.45 4.26 -0.32
N HIS A 183 17.06 3.13 0.28
CA HIS A 183 17.93 2.39 1.21
C HIS A 183 18.08 0.88 0.93
N HIS A 184 17.10 0.21 0.34
CA HIS A 184 17.23 -1.19 -0.13
C HIS A 184 16.45 -1.45 -1.42
N TRP A 185 16.79 -2.53 -2.12
CA TRP A 185 15.97 -3.11 -3.18
C TRP A 185 14.85 -3.93 -2.58
N PHE A 186 13.70 -3.93 -3.24
CA PHE A 186 12.58 -4.79 -2.93
C PHE A 186 12.01 -5.33 -4.24
N ALA A 187 11.75 -6.63 -4.29
CA ALA A 187 11.19 -7.25 -5.46
C ALA A 187 10.19 -8.33 -5.07
N GLY A 188 9.31 -8.69 -5.99
CA GLY A 188 8.36 -9.77 -5.75
C GLY A 188 7.83 -10.38 -7.02
N LEU A 189 7.14 -11.52 -6.85
CA LEU A 189 6.46 -12.27 -7.91
C LEU A 189 5.38 -13.18 -7.31
N LEU A 190 4.52 -13.76 -8.15
CA LEU A 190 3.57 -14.81 -7.75
C LEU A 190 4.27 -16.16 -7.87
N VAL A 191 4.01 -17.05 -6.93
CA VAL A 191 4.53 -18.43 -6.93
C VAL A 191 3.36 -19.40 -6.92
N ASP A 192 3.34 -20.35 -7.85
CA ASP A 192 2.39 -21.46 -7.89
C ASP A 192 3.00 -22.74 -7.30
N GLY A 193 2.15 -23.64 -6.81
CA GLY A 193 2.56 -24.96 -6.33
C GLY A 193 3.20 -24.94 -4.94
N VAL A 194 2.84 -23.97 -4.10
CA VAL A 194 3.35 -23.84 -2.72
C VAL A 194 2.49 -24.69 -1.76
N ALA A 195 2.54 -26.01 -1.93
CA ALA A 195 1.73 -26.95 -1.16
C ALA A 195 2.16 -27.02 0.31
N GLY A 196 1.18 -27.19 1.21
CA GLY A 196 1.42 -27.37 2.65
C GLY A 196 1.76 -26.10 3.43
N TRP A 197 1.72 -24.93 2.79
CA TRP A 197 1.81 -23.64 3.46
C TRP A 197 0.45 -23.25 4.10
N ASP A 198 0.48 -22.59 5.25
CA ASP A 198 -0.75 -22.13 5.93
C ASP A 198 -1.40 -20.98 5.14
N ASP A 199 -2.56 -21.26 4.54
CA ASP A 199 -3.34 -20.34 3.70
C ASP A 199 -3.93 -19.13 4.46
N THR A 200 -3.74 -19.06 5.78
CA THR A 200 -4.21 -17.94 6.62
C THR A 200 -3.07 -17.11 7.22
N ARG A 201 -1.81 -17.46 6.91
CA ARG A 201 -0.62 -16.90 7.57
C ARG A 201 0.20 -16.01 6.67
N GLN A 202 0.56 -14.83 7.18
CA GLN A 202 1.70 -14.07 6.64
C GLN A 202 2.98 -14.36 7.40
N ALA A 203 4.10 -14.35 6.70
CA ALA A 203 5.43 -14.46 7.29
C ALA A 203 6.34 -13.33 6.82
N ILE A 204 7.14 -12.80 7.75
CA ILE A 204 8.26 -11.89 7.45
C ILE A 204 9.50 -12.49 8.11
N GLY A 205 10.67 -12.27 7.53
CA GLY A 205 11.90 -12.52 8.26
C GLY A 205 13.16 -12.14 7.51
N THR A 206 14.29 -12.30 8.19
CA THR A 206 15.61 -11.94 7.66
C THR A 206 16.64 -13.02 7.99
N GLU A 207 17.39 -13.45 6.98
CA GLU A 207 18.53 -14.37 7.10
C GLU A 207 19.64 -13.92 6.16
N ASP A 208 20.88 -13.97 6.67
CA ASP A 208 22.08 -13.52 5.96
C ASP A 208 21.95 -12.09 5.40
N ASP A 209 21.79 -11.98 4.09
CA ASP A 209 21.70 -10.72 3.34
C ASP A 209 20.37 -10.55 2.59
N PHE A 210 19.32 -11.23 3.05
CA PHE A 210 18.00 -11.22 2.43
C PHE A 210 16.87 -11.17 3.46
N GLY A 211 16.00 -10.17 3.32
CA GLY A 211 14.74 -10.08 4.05
C GLY A 211 13.56 -10.51 3.17
N PHE A 212 12.49 -11.06 3.73
CA PHE A 212 11.33 -11.50 2.97
C PHE A 212 9.99 -11.12 3.62
N LEU A 213 8.95 -11.05 2.78
CA LEU A 213 7.55 -11.06 3.17
C LEU A 213 6.81 -12.05 2.26
N ALA A 214 6.00 -12.92 2.83
CA ALA A 214 5.23 -13.92 2.10
C ALA A 214 3.81 -14.02 2.64
N PHE A 215 2.83 -14.10 1.74
CA PHE A 215 1.43 -14.34 2.11
C PHE A 215 0.64 -15.04 0.99
N PRO A 216 -0.35 -15.87 1.35
CA PRO A 216 -1.14 -16.65 0.42
C PRO A 216 -2.12 -15.79 -0.39
N GLN A 217 -2.32 -16.21 -1.64
CA GLN A 217 -3.33 -15.69 -2.58
C GLN A 217 -4.43 -16.74 -2.86
N GLY A 218 -4.45 -17.83 -2.08
CA GLY A 218 -5.34 -18.98 -2.25
C GLY A 218 -4.87 -19.95 -3.34
N GLN A 219 -5.42 -21.17 -3.34
CA GLN A 219 -5.14 -22.21 -4.36
C GLN A 219 -3.64 -22.54 -4.51
N GLU A 220 -2.92 -22.70 -3.39
CA GLU A 220 -1.48 -22.98 -3.36
C GLU A 220 -0.62 -21.92 -4.10
N ARG A 221 -1.16 -20.71 -4.24
CA ARG A 221 -0.46 -19.56 -4.80
C ARG A 221 -0.04 -18.61 -3.70
N MET A 222 1.20 -18.15 -3.75
CA MET A 222 1.76 -17.17 -2.83
C MET A 222 2.12 -15.88 -3.54
N ARG A 223 1.92 -14.75 -2.86
CA ARG A 223 2.65 -13.52 -3.15
C ARG A 223 3.88 -13.50 -2.25
N VAL A 224 5.03 -13.30 -2.88
CA VAL A 224 6.30 -13.18 -2.16
C VAL A 224 7.02 -11.89 -2.52
N TYR A 225 7.69 -11.34 -1.53
CA TYR A 225 8.57 -10.19 -1.63
C TYR A 225 9.90 -10.50 -0.96
N GLY A 226 10.97 -9.92 -1.49
CA GLY A 226 12.33 -10.09 -1.03
C GLY A 226 13.08 -8.78 -1.12
N GLY A 227 13.90 -8.48 -0.11
CA GLY A 227 14.68 -7.26 -0.02
C GLY A 227 16.16 -7.53 0.21
N TRP A 228 17.01 -6.68 -0.37
CA TRP A 228 18.47 -6.80 -0.28
C TRP A 228 19.16 -5.44 -0.48
N SER A 229 20.46 -5.40 -0.19
CA SER A 229 21.27 -4.17 -0.25
C SER A 229 21.23 -3.49 -1.62
N LEU A 230 21.10 -2.15 -1.64
CA LEU A 230 21.17 -1.34 -2.87
C LEU A 230 22.48 -1.49 -3.64
N ALA A 231 23.56 -1.90 -2.97
CA ALA A 231 24.85 -2.12 -3.60
C ALA A 231 24.80 -3.27 -4.63
N ASP A 232 23.94 -4.27 -4.43
CA ASP A 232 23.79 -5.39 -5.35
C ASP A 232 22.66 -5.15 -6.36
N THR A 233 22.95 -4.31 -7.34
CA THR A 233 22.00 -3.91 -8.39
C THR A 233 21.64 -5.03 -9.39
N LYS A 234 22.31 -6.19 -9.35
CA LYS A 234 22.16 -7.25 -10.36
C LYS A 234 21.81 -8.62 -9.79
N ARG A 235 21.68 -8.77 -8.47
CA ARG A 235 21.40 -10.04 -7.76
C ARG A 235 20.46 -10.99 -8.50
N PHE A 236 19.29 -10.49 -8.87
CA PHE A 236 18.24 -11.27 -9.55
C PHE A 236 17.96 -10.82 -10.99
N ALA A 237 18.95 -10.20 -11.65
CA ALA A 237 18.83 -9.83 -13.05
C ALA A 237 18.92 -11.06 -13.99
N GLY A 238 18.35 -10.93 -15.19
CA GLY A 238 18.42 -11.94 -16.24
C GLY A 238 17.34 -13.01 -16.17
N LYS A 239 17.34 -13.91 -17.16
CA LYS A 239 16.28 -14.90 -17.39
C LYS A 239 16.07 -15.86 -16.21
N ASP A 240 17.15 -16.24 -15.52
CA ASP A 240 17.12 -17.17 -14.39
C ASP A 240 16.95 -16.43 -13.04
N GLY A 241 16.72 -15.11 -13.09
CA GLY A 241 16.52 -14.24 -11.93
C GLY A 241 15.38 -14.69 -11.02
N PRO A 242 14.17 -14.96 -11.54
CA PRO A 242 13.05 -15.47 -10.76
C PRO A 242 13.36 -16.76 -10.01
N THR A 243 14.07 -17.72 -10.63
CA THR A 243 14.46 -18.98 -9.98
C THR A 243 15.45 -18.73 -8.83
N ARG A 244 16.50 -17.93 -9.07
CA ARG A 244 17.45 -17.57 -7.99
C ARG A 244 16.78 -16.78 -6.86
N PHE A 245 15.77 -15.98 -7.18
CA PHE A 245 14.98 -15.25 -6.20
C PHE A 245 14.17 -16.20 -5.30
N LEU A 246 13.56 -17.25 -5.86
CA LEU A 246 12.89 -18.28 -5.05
C LEU A 246 13.86 -19.09 -4.19
N GLU A 247 15.06 -19.42 -4.70
CA GLU A 247 16.08 -20.09 -3.88
C GLU A 247 16.51 -19.27 -2.66
N ALA A 248 16.41 -17.93 -2.70
CA ALA A 248 16.70 -17.08 -1.54
C ALA A 248 15.69 -17.26 -0.38
N PHE A 249 14.53 -17.88 -0.62
CA PHE A 249 13.57 -18.23 0.43
C PHE A 249 13.95 -19.50 1.18
N ARG A 250 14.94 -20.28 0.71
CA ARG A 250 15.43 -21.50 1.37
C ARG A 250 16.24 -21.15 2.63
N MET A 251 15.54 -20.80 3.69
CA MET A 251 16.10 -20.25 4.93
C MET A 251 16.07 -21.29 6.06
N LYS A 252 17.12 -21.29 6.89
CA LYS A 252 17.17 -22.13 8.10
C LYS A 252 16.23 -21.60 9.19
N SER A 253 16.13 -20.28 9.30
CA SER A 253 15.27 -19.57 10.25
C SER A 253 13.78 -19.78 9.97
N ALA A 254 13.40 -20.03 8.70
CA ALA A 254 12.03 -20.21 8.25
C ALA A 254 11.89 -21.51 7.42
N PRO A 255 11.95 -22.71 8.04
CA PRO A 255 12.07 -23.98 7.34
C PRO A 255 10.87 -24.30 6.43
N HIS A 256 9.67 -23.79 6.75
CA HIS A 256 8.52 -23.94 5.88
C HIS A 256 8.73 -23.28 4.51
N ASN A 257 9.60 -22.27 4.39
CA ASN A 257 9.81 -21.52 3.14
C ASN A 257 10.41 -22.41 2.04
N GLU A 258 10.87 -23.61 2.38
CA GLU A 258 11.17 -24.67 1.42
C GLU A 258 10.05 -24.87 0.39
N ALA A 259 8.78 -24.76 0.80
CA ALA A 259 7.64 -24.85 -0.12
C ALA A 259 7.61 -23.70 -1.14
N ILE A 260 8.02 -22.49 -0.74
CA ILE A 260 8.10 -21.32 -1.63
C ILE A 260 9.28 -21.51 -2.60
N ALA A 261 10.43 -21.94 -2.10
CA ALA A 261 11.62 -22.18 -2.92
C ALA A 261 11.39 -23.29 -3.96
N GLY A 262 10.62 -24.33 -3.60
CA GLY A 262 10.22 -25.42 -4.51
C GLY A 262 9.07 -25.09 -5.47
N GLY A 263 8.44 -23.92 -5.33
CA GLY A 263 7.35 -23.48 -6.18
C GLY A 263 7.80 -23.00 -7.57
N THR A 264 6.85 -22.62 -8.40
CA THR A 264 7.11 -22.14 -9.78
C THR A 264 6.77 -20.64 -9.91
N PRO A 265 7.68 -19.80 -10.45
CA PRO A 265 7.35 -18.41 -10.74
C PRO A 265 6.15 -18.30 -11.71
N ALA A 266 5.10 -17.63 -11.26
CA ALA A 266 3.81 -17.44 -11.96
C ALA A 266 3.60 -15.99 -12.45
N SER A 267 4.56 -15.10 -12.19
CA SER A 267 4.59 -13.74 -12.76
C SER A 267 6.03 -13.28 -13.01
N PRO A 268 6.24 -12.21 -13.78
CA PRO A 268 7.55 -11.56 -13.83
C PRO A 268 7.99 -11.09 -12.44
N LEU A 269 9.30 -11.12 -12.18
CA LEU A 269 9.93 -10.50 -11.03
C LEU A 269 10.04 -9.00 -11.28
N PHE A 270 9.35 -8.20 -10.49
CA PHE A 270 9.46 -6.74 -10.54
C PHE A 270 10.24 -6.25 -9.34
N ALA A 271 11.28 -5.46 -9.60
CA ALA A 271 12.14 -4.87 -8.57
C ALA A 271 12.03 -3.34 -8.58
N TYR A 272 12.07 -2.74 -7.39
CA TYR A 272 12.07 -1.31 -7.15
C TYR A 272 12.86 -1.00 -5.89
N TYR A 273 13.31 0.24 -5.74
CA TYR A 273 13.90 0.68 -4.49
C TYR A 273 12.83 1.15 -3.52
N ASN A 274 13.09 0.98 -2.23
CA ASN A 274 12.20 1.41 -1.15
C ASN A 274 12.61 2.77 -0.58
N ASN A 275 11.62 3.65 -0.47
CA ASN A 275 11.71 5.00 0.01
C ASN A 275 10.29 5.54 0.31
N SER A 276 10.16 6.54 1.18
CA SER A 276 8.92 7.28 1.39
C SER A 276 8.88 8.58 0.60
N SER A 277 7.66 9.00 0.27
CA SER A 277 7.37 10.26 -0.38
C SER A 277 6.08 10.89 0.13
N ALA A 278 6.09 12.21 0.34
CA ALA A 278 4.88 12.94 0.71
C ALA A 278 4.82 14.32 0.05
N ALA A 279 3.61 14.72 -0.37
CA ALA A 279 3.30 16.12 -0.62
C ALA A 279 3.10 16.83 0.73
N GLN A 280 3.66 18.04 0.89
CA GLN A 280 3.36 18.86 2.07
C GLN A 280 1.87 19.24 2.14
N ARG A 281 1.27 19.44 0.97
CA ARG A 281 -0.15 19.74 0.82
C ARG A 281 -0.71 18.93 -0.34
N PRO A 282 -1.67 18.01 -0.11
CA PRO A 282 -2.23 17.16 -1.15
C PRO A 282 -3.38 17.84 -1.91
N TYR A 283 -3.42 19.17 -1.97
CA TYR A 283 -4.50 19.92 -2.64
C TYR A 283 -4.03 21.30 -3.12
N ALA A 284 -4.75 21.84 -4.09
CA ALA A 284 -4.57 23.17 -4.67
C ALA A 284 -5.95 23.72 -5.10
N PRO A 285 -6.07 25.01 -5.48
CA PRO A 285 -7.33 25.53 -6.01
C PRO A 285 -7.85 24.67 -7.19
N GLY A 286 -9.02 24.08 -7.02
CA GLY A 286 -9.64 23.20 -8.02
C GLY A 286 -9.08 21.77 -8.10
N ALA A 287 -8.19 21.36 -7.17
CA ALA A 287 -7.65 19.99 -7.15
C ALA A 287 -7.39 19.41 -5.76
N VAL A 288 -7.55 18.08 -5.65
CA VAL A 288 -7.10 17.29 -4.48
C VAL A 288 -6.46 15.99 -4.95
N LEU A 289 -5.51 15.46 -4.19
CA LEU A 289 -4.75 14.24 -4.49
C LEU A 289 -5.05 13.16 -3.46
N VAL A 290 -5.16 11.91 -3.91
CA VAL A 290 -5.35 10.73 -3.05
C VAL A 290 -4.37 9.61 -3.40
N GLY A 291 -4.04 8.77 -2.42
CA GLY A 291 -3.12 7.64 -2.60
C GLY A 291 -1.73 8.10 -3.07
N ASP A 292 -1.09 7.28 -3.90
CA ASP A 292 0.27 7.55 -4.41
C ASP A 292 0.39 8.86 -5.23
N ALA A 293 -0.72 9.45 -5.69
CA ALA A 293 -0.68 10.77 -6.30
C ALA A 293 -0.28 11.86 -5.28
N ALA A 294 -0.66 11.70 -4.02
CA ALA A 294 -0.30 12.57 -2.89
C ALA A 294 1.01 12.14 -2.19
N GLY A 295 1.69 11.12 -2.69
CA GLY A 295 2.89 10.51 -2.09
C GLY A 295 2.59 9.15 -1.47
N TRP A 296 3.63 8.34 -1.32
CA TRP A 296 3.60 6.94 -0.89
C TRP A 296 4.45 6.74 0.36
N ASN A 297 4.08 5.78 1.22
CA ASN A 297 4.96 5.32 2.28
C ASN A 297 5.92 4.26 1.74
N ASP A 298 7.03 4.05 2.43
CA ASP A 298 7.94 2.96 2.18
C ASP A 298 7.20 1.61 2.10
N PRO A 299 7.33 0.87 0.98
CA PRO A 299 6.66 -0.41 0.82
C PRO A 299 6.99 -1.48 1.86
N ILE A 300 8.05 -1.31 2.68
CA ILE A 300 8.38 -2.24 3.78
C ILE A 300 7.20 -2.50 4.72
N LEU A 301 6.32 -1.50 4.91
CA LEU A 301 5.12 -1.66 5.75
C LEU A 301 3.89 -2.19 5.01
N GLY A 302 3.91 -2.23 3.67
CA GLY A 302 2.77 -2.70 2.87
C GLY A 302 1.51 -1.80 2.90
N LEU A 303 1.62 -0.53 3.31
CA LEU A 303 0.46 0.30 3.66
C LEU A 303 -0.19 1.12 2.53
N GLY A 304 0.27 1.00 1.29
CA GLY A 304 -0.23 1.84 0.18
C GLY A 304 -1.75 1.79 0.02
N LEU A 305 -2.37 0.62 0.18
CA LEU A 305 -3.83 0.47 0.09
C LEU A 305 -4.56 1.08 1.28
N SER A 306 -4.12 0.80 2.51
CA SER A 306 -4.73 1.36 3.72
C SER A 306 -4.66 2.89 3.74
N ILE A 307 -3.53 3.46 3.32
CA ILE A 307 -3.36 4.91 3.14
C ILE A 307 -4.35 5.44 2.13
N THR A 308 -4.47 4.77 0.98
CA THR A 308 -5.39 5.17 -0.10
C THR A 308 -6.84 5.14 0.37
N TYR A 309 -7.28 4.11 1.08
CA TYR A 309 -8.65 4.02 1.58
C TYR A 309 -8.99 5.10 2.60
N ARG A 310 -8.05 5.44 3.48
CA ARG A 310 -8.21 6.56 4.42
C ARG A 310 -8.26 7.92 3.71
N ASP A 311 -7.41 8.11 2.69
CA ASP A 311 -7.46 9.31 1.83
C ASP A 311 -8.84 9.42 1.17
N VAL A 312 -9.36 8.33 0.60
CA VAL A 312 -10.69 8.29 -0.03
C VAL A 312 -11.78 8.61 0.98
N ARG A 313 -11.75 8.01 2.18
CA ARG A 313 -12.75 8.30 3.23
C ARG A 313 -12.75 9.79 3.58
N LEU A 314 -11.60 10.33 4.00
CA LEU A 314 -11.47 11.72 4.44
C LEU A 314 -11.89 12.70 3.35
N VAL A 315 -11.41 12.51 2.11
CA VAL A 315 -11.79 13.37 0.98
C VAL A 315 -13.29 13.25 0.70
N SER A 316 -13.84 12.04 0.70
CA SER A 316 -15.27 11.84 0.44
C SER A 316 -16.14 12.49 1.52
N ASP A 317 -15.77 12.39 2.81
CA ASP A 317 -16.50 12.97 3.93
C ASP A 317 -16.58 14.49 3.79
N ILE A 318 -15.43 15.15 3.52
CA ILE A 318 -15.37 16.59 3.24
C ILE A 318 -16.29 16.97 2.07
N LEU A 319 -16.30 16.19 0.98
CA LEU A 319 -17.14 16.46 -0.18
C LEU A 319 -18.63 16.24 0.07
N LYS A 320 -19.00 15.30 0.95
CA LYS A 320 -20.38 15.03 1.37
C LYS A 320 -20.89 16.15 2.29
N GLU A 321 -20.04 16.67 3.17
CA GLU A 321 -20.37 17.74 4.12
C GLU A 321 -20.35 19.14 3.49
N THR A 322 -19.63 19.31 2.37
CA THR A 322 -19.58 20.59 1.66
C THR A 322 -20.91 20.90 0.97
N ALA A 323 -21.56 21.99 1.41
CA ALA A 323 -22.80 22.46 0.83
C ALA A 323 -22.64 22.80 -0.67
N PRO A 324 -23.67 22.55 -1.50
CA PRO A 324 -23.65 22.92 -2.91
C PRO A 324 -23.27 24.39 -3.13
N GLY A 325 -22.36 24.65 -4.07
CA GLY A 325 -21.86 25.99 -4.39
C GLY A 325 -20.67 26.47 -3.53
N ASN A 326 -20.34 25.77 -2.44
CA ASN A 326 -19.16 26.09 -1.63
C ASN A 326 -17.93 25.29 -2.10
N ALA A 327 -16.75 25.88 -1.91
CA ALA A 327 -15.49 25.17 -2.11
C ALA A 327 -15.21 24.26 -0.89
N PRO A 328 -14.78 23.00 -1.09
CA PRO A 328 -14.41 22.11 0.00
C PRO A 328 -13.14 22.58 0.71
N ASP A 329 -13.08 22.39 2.03
CA ASP A 329 -11.90 22.68 2.84
C ASP A 329 -11.08 21.41 3.10
N PHE A 330 -9.95 21.29 2.40
CA PHE A 330 -9.05 20.14 2.54
C PHE A 330 -7.95 20.34 3.60
N ARG A 331 -7.97 21.42 4.39
CA ARG A 331 -6.99 21.62 5.48
C ARG A 331 -7.00 20.47 6.50
N PRO A 332 -8.16 19.99 7.01
CA PRO A 332 -8.17 18.88 7.96
C PRO A 332 -7.61 17.58 7.37
N TYR A 333 -7.89 17.30 6.10
CA TYR A 333 -7.30 16.15 5.39
C TYR A 333 -5.78 16.28 5.27
N ALA A 334 -5.27 17.46 4.93
CA ALA A 334 -3.84 17.69 4.81
C ALA A 334 -3.11 17.58 6.14
N GLU A 335 -3.67 18.12 7.22
CA GLU A 335 -3.12 18.03 8.58
C GLU A 335 -3.07 16.58 9.07
N GLU A 336 -4.18 15.84 8.93
CA GLU A 336 -4.26 14.42 9.28
C GLU A 336 -3.24 13.60 8.49
N ARG A 337 -3.22 13.79 7.16
CA ARG A 337 -2.36 12.99 6.28
C ARG A 337 -0.89 13.30 6.53
N ALA A 338 -0.53 14.56 6.79
CA ALA A 338 0.85 14.92 7.09
C ALA A 338 1.36 14.20 8.35
N GLU A 339 0.56 14.21 9.43
CA GLU A 339 0.95 13.54 10.67
C GLU A 339 0.97 12.00 10.52
N ARG A 340 -0.05 11.43 9.86
CA ARG A 340 -0.09 10.01 9.56
C ARG A 340 1.13 9.57 8.75
N MET A 341 1.46 10.27 7.66
CA MET A 341 2.61 9.94 6.82
C MET A 341 3.95 10.15 7.54
N ARG A 342 4.06 11.15 8.44
CA ARG A 342 5.25 11.34 9.28
C ARG A 342 5.48 10.12 10.18
N ARG A 343 4.44 9.68 10.90
CA ARG A 343 4.52 8.51 11.79
C ARG A 343 4.83 7.23 11.03
N LEU A 344 4.18 7.00 9.89
CA LEU A 344 4.43 5.82 9.06
C LEU A 344 5.83 5.81 8.45
N ARG A 345 6.41 6.98 8.12
CA ARG A 345 7.80 7.06 7.67
C ARG A 345 8.75 6.61 8.80
N ILE A 346 8.55 7.10 10.02
CA ILE A 346 9.39 6.74 11.17
C ILE A 346 9.26 5.26 11.54
N ALA A 347 8.04 4.70 11.48
CA ALA A 347 7.83 3.26 11.64
C ALA A 347 8.54 2.45 10.56
N ALA A 348 8.49 2.91 9.30
CA ALA A 348 9.18 2.26 8.19
C ALA A 348 10.71 2.33 8.33
N GLU A 349 11.25 3.45 8.81
CA GLU A 349 12.68 3.59 9.09
C GLU A 349 13.14 2.57 10.14
N MET A 350 12.41 2.42 11.25
CA MET A 350 12.71 1.39 12.25
C MET A 350 12.64 -0.02 11.68
N GLN A 351 11.55 -0.34 10.96
CA GLN A 351 11.36 -1.67 10.36
C GLN A 351 12.46 -2.00 9.35
N ALA A 352 12.79 -1.05 8.47
CA ALA A 352 13.81 -1.25 7.44
C ALA A 352 15.21 -1.42 8.05
N THR A 353 15.55 -0.68 9.10
CA THR A 353 16.84 -0.86 9.78
C THR A 353 16.93 -2.23 10.47
N LEU A 354 15.83 -2.76 11.00
CA LEU A 354 15.82 -4.11 11.55
C LEU A 354 15.93 -5.15 10.43
N ASP A 355 15.04 -5.12 9.44
CA ASP A 355 14.85 -6.22 8.50
C ASP A 355 15.76 -6.18 7.27
N MET A 356 16.20 -4.99 6.84
CA MET A 356 16.80 -4.75 5.52
C MET A 356 18.22 -4.16 5.60
N GLU A 357 18.80 -4.14 6.80
CA GLU A 357 20.23 -4.02 6.98
C GLU A 357 20.83 -5.40 7.28
N PHE A 358 22.04 -5.64 6.78
CA PHE A 358 22.61 -6.98 6.70
C PHE A 358 24.04 -7.04 7.25
N GLY A 359 24.51 -8.25 7.53
CA GLY A 359 25.81 -8.53 8.11
C GLY A 359 25.83 -8.52 9.64
N GLU A 360 27.00 -8.84 10.22
CA GLU A 360 27.14 -9.13 11.66
C GLU A 360 26.62 -8.01 12.58
N ALA A 361 26.85 -6.75 12.25
CA ALA A 361 26.37 -5.63 13.06
C ALA A 361 24.84 -5.53 13.08
N ALA A 362 24.19 -5.73 11.93
CA ALA A 362 22.74 -5.72 11.81
C ALA A 362 22.11 -6.94 12.49
N ARG A 363 22.73 -8.12 12.33
CA ARG A 363 22.36 -9.35 13.03
C ARG A 363 22.44 -9.18 14.55
N ALA A 364 23.53 -8.62 15.06
CA ALA A 364 23.70 -8.36 16.49
C ALA A 364 22.66 -7.37 17.03
N ARG A 365 22.27 -6.35 16.24
CA ARG A 365 21.18 -5.43 16.58
C ARG A 365 19.84 -6.15 16.65
N ARG A 366 19.48 -6.97 15.65
CA ARG A 366 18.23 -7.74 15.67
C ARG A 366 18.16 -8.67 16.90
N HIS A 367 19.25 -9.36 17.22
CA HIS A 367 19.33 -10.21 18.42
C HIS A 367 18.98 -9.41 19.69
N ARG A 368 19.67 -8.29 19.92
CA ARG A 368 19.43 -7.47 21.12
C ARG A 368 18.04 -6.83 21.12
N TYR A 369 17.53 -6.42 19.95
CA TYR A 369 16.14 -5.96 19.81
C TYR A 369 15.14 -7.04 20.23
N TYR A 370 15.29 -8.28 19.76
CA TYR A 370 14.37 -9.37 20.13
C TYR A 370 14.45 -9.70 21.62
N GLU A 371 15.66 -9.76 22.21
CA GLU A 371 15.83 -9.94 23.65
C GLU A 371 15.17 -8.82 24.46
N ALA A 372 15.40 -7.56 24.06
CA ALA A 372 14.85 -6.40 24.75
C ALA A 372 13.33 -6.30 24.61
N SER A 373 12.79 -6.60 23.42
CA SER A 373 11.34 -6.54 23.15
C SER A 373 10.54 -7.59 23.92
N ALA A 374 11.17 -8.72 24.29
CA ALA A 374 10.57 -9.72 25.16
C ALA A 374 10.38 -9.19 26.60
N ALA A 375 11.24 -8.27 27.04
CA ALA A 375 11.16 -7.64 28.36
C ALA A 375 10.38 -6.31 28.37
N ASP A 376 10.46 -5.54 27.28
CA ASP A 376 9.75 -4.28 27.06
C ASP A 376 8.96 -4.31 25.74
N PRO A 377 7.68 -4.72 25.77
CA PRO A 377 6.82 -4.76 24.58
C PRO A 377 6.65 -3.40 23.89
N MET A 378 6.97 -2.28 24.55
CA MET A 378 6.88 -0.95 23.95
C MET A 378 7.79 -0.80 22.73
N LEU A 379 8.91 -1.54 22.67
CA LEU A 379 9.84 -1.50 21.54
C LEU A 379 9.22 -2.02 20.23
N GLY A 380 8.23 -2.91 20.33
CA GLY A 380 7.52 -3.48 19.18
C GLY A 380 6.36 -2.63 18.65
N LEU A 381 6.06 -1.47 19.27
CA LEU A 381 4.86 -0.70 18.91
C LEU A 381 4.91 -0.07 17.52
N HIS A 382 6.06 0.02 16.87
CA HIS A 382 6.13 0.40 15.44
C HIS A 382 5.44 -0.63 14.53
N GLY A 383 5.49 -1.93 14.88
CA GLY A 383 4.72 -2.97 14.21
C GLY A 383 3.22 -2.82 14.47
N VAL A 384 2.83 -2.46 15.69
CA VAL A 384 1.43 -2.15 16.03
C VAL A 384 0.92 -0.94 15.25
N ALA A 385 1.73 0.11 15.08
CA ALA A 385 1.40 1.27 14.25
C ALA A 385 1.10 0.88 12.79
N THR A 386 1.73 -0.18 12.29
CA THR A 386 1.48 -0.71 10.94
C THR A 386 0.14 -1.44 10.87
N LEU A 387 -0.19 -2.27 11.85
CA LEU A 387 -1.37 -3.14 11.83
C LEU A 387 -2.64 -2.46 12.35
N ALA A 388 -2.56 -1.66 13.41
CA ALA A 388 -3.68 -0.94 14.03
C ALA A 388 -3.79 0.53 13.59
N GLY A 389 -2.79 1.04 12.85
CA GLY A 389 -2.72 2.44 12.42
C GLY A 389 -1.84 3.27 13.35
N PRO A 390 -1.17 4.32 12.83
CA PRO A 390 -0.16 5.07 13.59
C PRO A 390 -0.73 5.94 14.70
N GLU A 391 -2.05 6.18 14.71
CA GLU A 391 -2.75 6.84 15.83
C GLU A 391 -3.08 5.90 16.99
N ALA A 392 -3.02 4.57 16.78
CA ALA A 392 -3.35 3.59 17.80
C ALA A 392 -2.23 3.39 18.83
N VAL A 393 -1.05 3.99 18.59
CA VAL A 393 0.09 3.95 19.50
C VAL A 393 0.43 5.35 20.02
N PRO A 394 1.07 5.45 21.20
CA PRO A 394 1.47 6.73 21.77
C PRO A 394 2.43 7.52 20.86
N ALA A 395 2.39 8.86 20.95
CA ALA A 395 3.19 9.72 20.08
C ALA A 395 4.71 9.56 20.32
N GLU A 396 5.11 9.24 21.55
CA GLU A 396 6.50 9.02 21.96
C GLU A 396 7.21 7.90 21.20
N ILE A 397 6.45 6.96 20.60
CA ILE A 397 6.99 5.87 19.77
C ILE A 397 7.70 6.41 18.52
N PHE A 398 7.31 7.61 18.08
CA PHE A 398 7.87 8.27 16.90
C PHE A 398 8.92 9.33 17.26
N GLU A 399 9.32 9.45 18.53
CA GLU A 399 10.32 10.41 18.96
C GLU A 399 11.75 9.82 18.80
N PRO A 400 12.76 10.66 18.50
CA PRO A 400 14.13 10.19 18.25
C PRO A 400 14.71 9.32 19.37
N ALA A 401 14.34 9.59 20.62
CA ALA A 401 14.78 8.79 21.77
C ALA A 401 14.23 7.36 21.73
N HIS A 402 12.97 7.16 21.32
CA HIS A 402 12.41 5.82 21.17
C HIS A 402 13.00 5.11 19.95
N VAL A 403 13.12 5.81 18.82
CA VAL A 403 13.77 5.26 17.62
C VAL A 403 15.17 4.75 17.94
N ALA A 404 15.98 5.53 18.65
CA ALA A 404 17.33 5.14 19.08
C ALA A 404 17.32 3.91 20.00
N ARG A 405 16.29 3.71 20.82
CA ARG A 405 16.13 2.49 21.62
C ARG A 405 15.79 1.28 20.76
N VAL A 406 15.03 1.44 19.69
CA VAL A 406 14.66 0.32 18.79
C VAL A 406 15.83 -0.06 17.90
N VAL A 407 16.45 0.91 17.21
CA VAL A 407 17.52 0.62 16.23
C VAL A 407 18.92 0.65 16.83
N GLY A 408 19.10 1.15 18.04
CA GLY A 408 20.35 1.09 18.79
C GLY A 408 20.41 -0.05 19.81
N ALA A 409 19.26 -0.71 20.08
CA ALA A 409 19.19 -1.86 20.96
C ALA A 409 20.16 -2.95 20.55
#